data_AF-A0A916CDU1-F1
#
_entry.id   AF-A0A916CDU1-F1
#
_cell.length_a   1.000
_cell.length_b   1.000
_cell.length_c   1.000
_cell.angle_alpha   90.00
_cell.angle_beta   90.00
_cell.angle_gamma   90.00
#
_symmetry.space_group_name_H-M   'P 1'
#
loop_
_entity.id
_entity.type
_entity.pdbx_description
1 polymer ?
#
loop_
_entity_poly.entity_id
_entity_poly.type
_entity_poly.pdbx_seq_one_letter_code
_entity_poly.pdbx_strand_id
1 'polypeptide(L)'
;MNALKRWLEDRGYTQLRAYRGKFNEMQSGTFVFRLNVQITQGGGARPVNIPVDAVIMPSSARAGDWPLLIEAKSAGDYTNTNKRRKEEATKVKQLTDSYGSDIRFVLFLCGYFDSGYLGYEAAEGIDWVWEHRMADLAEFGL
;
A
#
# COMPACT_ATOMS: atom_id res chain seq x y z
N MET A 1 -0.31 11.91 3.96
CA MET A 1 0.92 11.68 3.15
C MET A 1 2.15 12.41 3.67
N ASN A 2 2.05 13.66 4.13
CA ASN A 2 3.20 14.38 4.70
C ASN A 2 3.78 13.67 5.94
N ALA A 3 2.94 13.11 6.81
CA ALA A 3 3.38 12.32 7.97
C ALA A 3 4.22 11.11 7.53
N LEU A 4 3.68 10.26 6.63
CA LEU A 4 4.39 9.11 6.04
C LEU A 4 5.73 9.50 5.43
N LYS A 5 5.74 10.57 4.61
CA LYS A 5 6.96 11.09 4.00
C LYS A 5 8.03 11.39 5.04
N ARG A 6 7.68 12.20 6.05
CA ARG A 6 8.61 12.64 7.09
C ARG A 6 9.15 11.44 7.88
N TRP A 7 8.28 10.51 8.27
CA TRP A 7 8.68 9.32 9.02
C TRP A 7 9.71 8.47 8.27
N LEU A 8 9.56 8.34 6.95
CA LEU A 8 10.48 7.64 6.05
C LEU A 8 11.81 8.40 5.90
N GLU A 9 11.76 9.70 5.62
CA GLU A 9 12.96 10.53 5.46
C GLU A 9 13.80 10.59 6.75
N ASP A 10 13.15 10.68 7.93
CA ASP A 10 13.79 10.61 9.24
C ASP A 10 14.51 9.26 9.50
N ARG A 11 14.19 8.22 8.71
CA ARG A 11 14.80 6.89 8.74
C ARG A 11 15.76 6.63 7.57
N GLY A 12 16.11 7.66 6.81
CA GLY A 12 17.07 7.58 5.71
C GLY A 12 16.50 7.09 4.39
N TYR A 13 15.17 6.96 4.26
CA TYR A 13 14.56 6.65 2.98
C TYR A 13 14.61 7.84 2.03
N THR A 14 14.81 7.55 0.74
CA THR A 14 14.84 8.57 -0.32
C THR A 14 13.60 8.51 -1.20
N GLN A 15 12.95 9.66 -1.42
CA GLN A 15 11.83 9.76 -2.34
C GLN A 15 12.30 9.73 -3.80
N LEU A 16 11.81 8.78 -4.60
CA LEU A 16 11.97 8.78 -6.05
C LEU A 16 10.94 9.72 -6.68
N ARG A 17 11.35 10.93 -7.03
CA ARG A 17 10.49 11.91 -7.69
C ARG A 17 10.31 11.53 -9.16
N ALA A 18 9.06 11.58 -9.64
CA ALA A 18 8.70 11.27 -11.03
C ALA A 18 9.13 9.87 -11.52
N TYR A 19 9.21 8.89 -10.62
CA TYR A 19 9.51 7.50 -10.97
C TYR A 19 8.49 6.95 -11.99
N ARG A 20 8.98 6.14 -12.94
CA ARG A 20 8.21 5.49 -14.02
C ARG A 20 8.55 4.01 -14.18
N GLY A 21 9.40 3.46 -13.31
CA GLY A 21 9.77 2.04 -13.34
C GLY A 21 8.71 1.18 -12.66
N LYS A 22 8.98 -0.13 -12.58
CA LYS A 22 8.09 -1.07 -11.91
C LYS A 22 8.17 -0.92 -10.39
N PHE A 23 7.06 -1.19 -9.72
CA PHE A 23 6.94 -1.10 -8.27
C PHE A 23 7.92 -2.03 -7.53
N ASN A 24 8.21 -3.20 -8.10
CA ASN A 24 9.09 -4.22 -7.54
C ASN A 24 10.54 -4.17 -8.04
N GLU A 25 10.93 -3.10 -8.74
CA GLU A 25 12.30 -2.90 -9.25
C GLU A 25 12.94 -1.62 -8.66
N MET A 26 12.33 -1.06 -7.61
CA MET A 26 12.85 0.11 -6.92
C MET A 26 14.11 -0.23 -6.12
N GLN A 27 15.04 0.72 -6.00
CA GLN A 27 16.21 0.58 -5.14
C GLN A 27 15.78 0.44 -3.67
N SER A 28 16.48 -0.39 -2.89
CA SER A 28 16.26 -0.49 -1.44
C SER A 28 16.41 0.86 -0.74
N GLY A 29 15.60 1.08 0.29
CA GLY A 29 15.58 2.35 1.04
C GLY A 29 14.97 3.51 0.23
N THR A 30 14.10 3.21 -0.74
CA THR A 30 13.42 4.25 -1.51
C THR A 30 11.91 4.12 -1.47
N PHE A 31 11.23 5.23 -1.72
CA PHE A 31 9.77 5.25 -1.81
C PHE A 31 9.29 6.16 -2.93
N VAL A 32 8.08 5.89 -3.42
CA VAL A 32 7.38 6.73 -4.39
C VAL A 32 5.93 6.89 -3.96
N PHE A 33 5.38 8.08 -4.20
CA PHE A 33 3.94 8.32 -4.04
C PHE A 33 3.23 8.25 -5.38
N ARG A 34 2.01 7.73 -5.37
CA ARG A 34 1.12 7.57 -6.53
C ARG A 34 1.80 6.81 -7.66
N LEU A 35 1.95 5.50 -7.47
CA LEU A 35 2.45 4.59 -8.50
C LEU A 35 1.33 3.70 -9.00
N ASN A 36 1.25 3.52 -10.32
CA ASN A 36 0.37 2.52 -10.91
C ASN A 36 1.08 1.16 -10.92
N VAL A 37 0.44 0.16 -10.32
CA VAL A 37 0.84 -1.24 -10.38
C VAL A 37 0.07 -1.91 -11.51
N GLN A 38 0.78 -2.49 -12.48
CA GLN A 38 0.17 -3.06 -13.67
C GLN A 38 -0.10 -4.56 -13.50
N ILE A 39 -1.35 -4.93 -13.26
CA ILE A 39 -1.77 -6.32 -13.16
C ILE A 39 -2.19 -6.89 -14.52
N THR A 40 -2.11 -8.21 -14.66
CA THR A 40 -2.67 -8.94 -15.80
C THR A 40 -3.80 -9.82 -15.31
N GLN A 41 -5.03 -9.52 -15.73
CA GLN A 41 -6.16 -10.40 -15.47
C GLN A 41 -6.03 -11.65 -16.37
N GLY A 42 -6.30 -12.84 -15.82
CA GLY A 42 -6.13 -14.11 -16.54
C GLY A 42 -6.87 -14.17 -17.88
N GLY A 43 -6.42 -15.05 -18.78
CA GLY A 43 -7.10 -15.30 -20.07
C GLY A 43 -6.77 -14.32 -21.20
N GLY A 44 -5.61 -13.65 -21.17
CA GLY A 44 -5.18 -12.74 -22.24
C GLY A 44 -5.86 -11.36 -22.21
N ALA A 45 -6.45 -10.99 -21.07
CA ALA A 45 -7.05 -9.68 -20.88
C ALA A 45 -5.99 -8.56 -20.91
N ARG A 46 -6.42 -7.35 -21.28
CA ARG A 46 -5.53 -6.18 -21.29
C ARG A 46 -5.03 -5.89 -19.87
N PRO A 47 -3.77 -5.45 -19.72
CA PRO A 47 -3.27 -5.04 -18.42
C PRO A 47 -4.10 -3.91 -17.81
N VAL A 48 -4.31 -3.98 -16.50
CA VAL A 48 -5.05 -2.99 -15.72
C VAL A 48 -4.10 -2.30 -14.76
N ASN A 49 -4.20 -0.97 -14.66
CA ASN A 49 -3.42 -0.19 -13.72
C ASN A 49 -4.19 -0.04 -12.40
N ILE A 50 -3.60 -0.51 -11.31
CA ILE A 50 -4.08 -0.28 -9.95
C ILE A 50 -3.28 0.88 -9.37
N PRO A 51 -3.90 2.04 -9.06
CA PRO A 51 -3.21 3.12 -8.39
C PRO A 51 -2.97 2.74 -6.92
N VAL A 52 -1.73 2.97 -6.47
CA VAL A 52 -1.28 2.80 -5.08
C VAL A 52 -0.71 4.12 -4.56
N ASP A 53 -1.14 4.53 -3.37
CA ASP A 53 -0.78 5.84 -2.81
C ASP A 53 0.70 5.96 -2.44
N ALA A 54 1.29 4.91 -1.87
CA ALA A 54 2.72 4.84 -1.64
C ALA A 54 3.27 3.43 -1.88
N VAL A 55 4.46 3.36 -2.47
CA VAL A 55 5.24 2.12 -2.62
C VAL A 55 6.58 2.35 -1.96
N ILE A 56 6.96 1.48 -1.04
CA ILE A 56 8.16 1.61 -0.23
C ILE A 56 8.98 0.33 -0.38
N MET A 57 10.18 0.44 -0.91
CA MET A 57 11.14 -0.66 -0.94
C MET A 57 11.98 -0.62 0.34
N PRO A 58 11.89 -1.65 1.22
CA PRO A 58 12.63 -1.67 2.47
C PRO A 58 14.13 -1.41 2.30
N SER A 59 14.76 -0.80 3.29
CA SER A 59 16.21 -0.59 3.31
C SER A 59 17.00 -1.90 3.30
N SER A 60 16.45 -2.96 3.91
CA SER A 60 17.03 -4.30 3.97
C SER A 60 16.73 -5.18 2.75
N ALA A 61 15.94 -4.68 1.79
CA ALA A 61 15.49 -5.44 0.63
C ALA A 61 16.65 -5.87 -0.28
N ARG A 62 16.56 -7.11 -0.79
CA ARG A 62 17.43 -7.71 -1.79
C ARG A 62 16.73 -7.74 -3.15
N ALA A 63 17.49 -8.05 -4.19
CA ALA A 63 16.93 -8.25 -5.51
C ALA A 63 15.87 -9.36 -5.50
N GLY A 64 14.65 -9.04 -5.93
CA GLY A 64 13.50 -9.94 -5.92
C GLY A 64 12.57 -9.78 -4.71
N ASP A 65 12.97 -9.04 -3.67
CA ASP A 65 12.09 -8.77 -2.54
C ASP A 65 10.95 -7.83 -2.94
N TRP A 66 9.81 -8.00 -2.28
CA TRP A 66 8.62 -7.20 -2.55
C TRP A 66 8.64 -5.87 -1.78
N PRO A 67 8.19 -4.75 -2.37
CA PRO A 67 7.94 -3.53 -1.63
C PRO A 67 6.70 -3.67 -0.73
N LEU A 68 6.53 -2.73 0.20
CA LEU A 68 5.26 -2.51 0.89
C LEU A 68 4.41 -1.54 0.07
N LEU A 69 3.20 -1.96 -0.29
CA LEU A 69 2.17 -1.14 -0.92
C LEU A 69 1.29 -0.55 0.18
N ILE A 70 1.08 0.76 0.14
CA ILE A 70 0.25 1.47 1.11
C ILE A 70 -0.87 2.21 0.37
N GLU A 71 -2.10 2.00 0.83
CA GLU A 71 -3.26 2.79 0.45
C GLU A 71 -3.68 3.69 1.62
N ALA A 72 -3.82 4.98 1.39
CA ALA A 72 -4.13 5.94 2.43
C ALA A 72 -5.63 6.22 2.49
N LYS A 73 -6.22 6.13 3.68
CA LYS A 73 -7.64 6.45 3.90
C LYS A 73 -7.78 7.56 4.93
N SER A 74 -8.65 8.52 4.63
CA SER A 74 -9.00 9.59 5.55
C SER A 74 -10.37 9.34 6.20
N ALA A 75 -10.58 9.79 7.44
CA ALA A 75 -11.89 9.70 8.10
C ALA A 75 -13.00 10.46 7.33
N GLY A 76 -12.64 11.50 6.56
CA GLY A 76 -13.58 12.21 5.70
C GLY A 76 -14.11 11.37 4.53
N ASP A 77 -13.37 10.34 4.13
CA ASP A 77 -13.78 9.38 3.09
C ASP A 77 -14.80 8.34 3.58
N TYR A 78 -15.07 8.31 4.88
CA TYR A 78 -15.92 7.31 5.52
C TYR A 78 -17.42 7.44 5.20
N THR A 79 -17.92 8.58 4.69
CA THR A 79 -19.37 8.80 4.52
C THR A 79 -20.06 7.96 3.42
N ASN A 80 -19.31 7.15 2.66
CA ASN A 80 -19.85 6.18 1.67
C ASN A 80 -19.23 4.78 1.87
N THR A 81 -19.49 4.19 3.03
CA THR A 81 -18.82 2.99 3.56
C THR A 81 -18.95 1.74 2.70
N ASN A 82 -20.15 1.41 2.19
CA ASN A 82 -20.40 0.11 1.56
C ASN A 82 -19.79 -0.06 0.16
N LYS A 83 -19.66 1.02 -0.61
CA LYS A 83 -18.99 0.97 -1.91
C LYS A 83 -17.47 0.93 -1.73
N ARG A 84 -16.94 1.76 -0.82
CA ARG A 84 -15.50 1.92 -0.59
C ARG A 84 -14.84 0.72 0.09
N ARG A 85 -15.50 0.06 1.05
CA ARG A 85 -14.99 -1.20 1.67
C ARG A 85 -14.61 -2.27 0.64
N LYS A 86 -15.37 -2.38 -0.45
CA LYS A 86 -15.13 -3.38 -1.49
C LYS A 86 -13.96 -3.02 -2.42
N GLU A 87 -13.58 -1.75 -2.51
CA GLU A 87 -12.52 -1.30 -3.42
C GLU A 87 -11.16 -1.86 -2.98
N GLU A 88 -10.90 -1.88 -1.67
CA GLU A 88 -9.60 -2.28 -1.10
C GLU A 88 -9.43 -3.80 -1.13
N ALA A 89 -10.46 -4.53 -0.72
CA ALA A 89 -10.52 -5.98 -0.87
C ALA A 89 -10.33 -6.42 -2.33
N THR A 90 -10.97 -5.72 -3.28
CA THR A 90 -10.82 -6.01 -4.71
C THR A 90 -9.39 -5.74 -5.18
N LYS A 91 -8.77 -4.62 -4.76
CA LYS A 91 -7.37 -4.33 -5.09
C LYS A 91 -6.43 -5.42 -4.57
N VAL A 92 -6.55 -5.78 -3.30
CA VAL A 92 -5.69 -6.82 -2.69
C VAL A 92 -5.86 -8.14 -3.40
N LYS A 93 -7.10 -8.57 -3.65
CA LYS A 93 -7.37 -9.79 -4.42
C LYS A 93 -6.73 -9.75 -5.80
N GLN A 94 -6.89 -8.67 -6.54
CA GLN A 94 -6.33 -8.49 -7.88
C GLN A 94 -4.79 -8.52 -7.89
N LEU A 95 -4.17 -7.91 -6.89
CA LEU A 95 -2.72 -7.93 -6.69
C LEU A 95 -2.23 -9.34 -6.38
N THR A 96 -2.86 -10.01 -5.42
CA THR A 96 -2.53 -11.39 -5.02
C THR A 96 -2.72 -12.39 -6.17
N ASP A 97 -3.82 -12.28 -6.91
CA ASP A 97 -4.09 -13.13 -8.08
C ASP A 97 -3.02 -12.94 -9.19
N SER A 98 -2.39 -11.75 -9.27
CA SER A 98 -1.41 -11.42 -10.32
C SER A 98 0.05 -11.70 -9.92
N TYR A 99 0.40 -11.51 -8.66
CA TYR A 99 1.78 -11.55 -8.17
C TYR A 99 2.05 -12.61 -7.11
N GLY A 100 1.01 -13.30 -6.63
CA GLY A 100 1.09 -14.28 -5.56
C GLY A 100 0.87 -13.68 -4.17
N SER A 101 0.83 -14.56 -3.16
CA SER A 101 0.54 -14.21 -1.76
C SER A 101 1.63 -13.42 -1.05
N ASP A 102 2.82 -13.30 -1.66
CA ASP A 102 3.96 -12.60 -1.05
C ASP A 102 3.89 -11.08 -1.24
N ILE A 103 2.93 -10.58 -2.03
CA ILE A 103 2.73 -9.15 -2.18
C ILE A 103 2.23 -8.54 -0.86
N ARG A 104 2.84 -7.42 -0.46
CA ARG A 104 2.57 -6.79 0.83
C ARG A 104 1.75 -5.54 0.63
N PHE A 105 0.57 -5.49 1.23
CA PHE A 105 -0.36 -4.37 1.14
C PHE A 105 -0.92 -4.03 2.52
N VAL A 106 -0.96 -2.74 2.86
CA VAL A 106 -1.52 -2.25 4.13
C VAL A 106 -2.30 -0.95 3.93
N LEU A 107 -3.24 -0.69 4.82
CA LEU A 107 -3.92 0.61 4.90
C LEU A 107 -3.14 1.59 5.80
N PHE A 108 -3.09 2.85 5.42
CA PHE A 108 -2.64 3.95 6.27
C PHE A 108 -3.83 4.83 6.65
N LEU A 109 -4.31 4.67 7.88
CA LEU A 109 -5.55 5.25 8.37
C LEU A 109 -5.30 6.61 9.04
N CYS A 110 -5.84 7.67 8.45
CA CYS A 110 -5.73 9.05 8.90
C CYS A 110 -7.06 9.50 9.53
N GLY A 111 -7.13 9.52 10.86
CA GLY A 111 -8.32 9.89 11.63
C GLY A 111 -8.94 8.70 12.38
N TYR A 112 -10.27 8.64 12.42
CA TYR A 112 -11.04 7.59 13.09
C TYR A 112 -11.82 6.74 12.10
N PHE A 113 -11.95 5.45 12.41
CA PHE A 113 -12.74 4.48 11.65
C PHE A 113 -13.54 3.64 12.63
N ASP A 114 -14.75 3.22 12.24
CA ASP A 114 -15.60 2.38 13.09
C ASP A 114 -15.09 0.94 13.12
N SER A 115 -15.47 0.20 14.15
CA SER A 115 -15.10 -1.21 14.30
C SER A 115 -15.66 -2.11 13.20
N GLY A 116 -16.77 -1.74 12.55
CA GLY A 116 -17.33 -2.49 11.44
C GLY A 116 -16.51 -2.35 10.16
N TYR A 117 -15.94 -1.17 9.88
CA TYR A 117 -14.95 -1.00 8.82
C TYR A 117 -13.71 -1.84 9.10
N LEU A 118 -13.10 -1.70 10.29
CA LEU A 118 -11.89 -2.43 10.65
C LEU A 118 -12.10 -3.95 10.66
N GLY A 119 -13.27 -4.41 11.11
CA GLY A 119 -13.63 -5.82 11.10
C GLY A 119 -13.80 -6.39 9.69
N TYR A 120 -14.27 -5.58 8.73
CA TYR A 120 -14.33 -5.97 7.33
C TYR A 120 -12.93 -6.10 6.73
N GLU A 121 -12.08 -5.08 6.89
CA GLU A 121 -10.70 -5.11 6.37
C GLU A 121 -9.90 -6.30 6.96
N ALA A 122 -10.05 -6.56 8.27
CA ALA A 122 -9.44 -7.73 8.91
C ALA A 122 -9.95 -9.07 8.35
N ALA A 123 -11.25 -9.17 8.02
CA ALA A 123 -11.82 -10.36 7.42
C ALA A 123 -11.31 -10.62 5.99
N GLU A 124 -10.91 -9.56 5.28
CA GLU A 124 -10.26 -9.62 3.97
C GLU A 124 -8.72 -9.82 4.09
N GLY A 125 -8.19 -9.92 5.31
CA GLY A 125 -6.76 -10.12 5.58
C GLY A 125 -5.92 -8.87 5.37
N ILE A 126 -6.52 -7.68 5.49
CA ILE A 126 -5.85 -6.41 5.25
C ILE A 126 -5.44 -5.78 6.59
N ASP A 127 -4.13 -5.67 6.80
CA ASP A 127 -3.56 -4.96 7.95
C ASP A 127 -3.56 -3.44 7.75
N TRP A 128 -3.38 -2.70 8.84
CA TRP A 128 -3.35 -1.24 8.82
C TRP A 128 -2.38 -0.64 9.84
N VAL A 129 -1.99 0.60 9.54
CA VAL A 129 -1.25 1.48 10.44
C VAL A 129 -2.05 2.76 10.64
N TRP A 130 -2.11 3.23 11.87
CA TRP A 130 -2.71 4.52 12.20
C TRP A 130 -1.72 5.66 12.03
N GLU A 131 -2.17 6.80 11.49
CA GLU A 131 -1.35 8.02 11.38
C GLU A 131 -0.80 8.47 12.74
N HIS A 132 -1.53 8.27 13.83
CA HIS A 132 -1.08 8.60 15.19
C HIS A 132 -0.24 7.49 15.85
N ARG A 133 -0.03 6.34 15.17
CA ARG A 133 0.83 5.23 15.60
C ARG A 133 1.81 4.81 14.51
N MET A 134 2.50 5.77 13.92
CA MET A 134 3.42 5.51 12.81
C MET A 134 4.56 4.53 13.12
N ALA A 135 4.91 4.33 14.40
CA ALA A 135 5.92 3.35 14.79
C ALA A 135 5.56 1.93 14.36
N ASP A 136 4.26 1.60 14.22
CA ASP A 136 3.79 0.29 13.77
C ASP A 136 4.22 -0.01 12.31
N LEU A 137 4.66 0.98 11.51
CA LEU A 137 5.27 0.73 10.20
C LEU A 137 6.54 -0.14 10.28
N ALA A 138 7.25 -0.10 11.41
CA ALA A 138 8.46 -0.90 11.62
C ALA A 138 8.16 -2.41 11.65
N GLU A 139 6.95 -2.81 12.06
CA GLU A 139 6.52 -4.22 12.04
C GLU A 139 6.42 -4.78 10.61
N PHE A 140 6.33 -3.92 9.61
CA PHE A 140 6.39 -4.29 8.18
C PHE A 140 7.82 -4.29 7.61
N GLY A 141 8.83 -4.18 8.46
CA GLY A 141 10.25 -4.18 8.09
C GLY A 141 10.71 -2.87 7.44
N LEU A 142 10.05 -1.74 7.73
CA LEU A 142 10.44 -0.41 7.25
C LEU A 142 11.38 0.32 8.21
#